data_AF-A0AA96QTK6-F1
#
_entry.id   AF-A0AA96QTK6-F1
#
_cell.length_a   1.000
_cell.length_b   1.000
_cell.length_c   1.000
_cell.angle_alpha   90.00
_cell.angle_beta   90.00
_cell.angle_gamma   90.00
#
_symmetry.space_group_name_H-M   'P 1'
#
loop_
_entity.id
_entity.type
_entity.pdbx_description
1 polymer ?
#
loop_
_entity_poly.entity_id
_entity_poly.type
_entity_poly.pdbx_seq_one_letter_code
_entity_poly.pdbx_strand_id
1 'polypeptide(L)'
;MLLVSRARDELSNDAALLLCFQVLDSSALPARTLTVGANLEPDELDHFRTPSRPTTSGLVRLDDGLLGWSPETSALPQPWDESARLVVRRIGEDLLTTLDTACGRVGCPVEGFDYPAGTPLLPPLRFSDAPQTVSWLRQHLSVSLATVRAGGTARLRSLTTALAARLWACVPTDVPRHWAMDLAEAGTRAAIDGRQPHALAGLLRLSARWFATHGDFVTAEAHGVREWMVWKELQDIVGMIDTLWRRALIYREAGRGNRELDCYQRLLSLYRRTADRFGVARTQLARGVALVAVGRAHDAAEQLREAARTFENPDDLPEVPHIELARTLEALGRAFWSIGSTGTARRQFSGALRLLVDLDNQAAQRIRALLATPDDHPLPDPGGG
;
A
#
# COMPACT_ATOMS: atom_id res chain seq x y z
N MET A 1 -42.51 34.10 -18.04
CA MET A 1 -41.42 33.98 -17.05
C MET A 1 -40.91 32.55 -16.84
N LEU A 2 -41.73 31.50 -17.02
CA LEU A 2 -41.31 30.10 -16.79
C LEU A 2 -40.34 29.51 -17.84
N LEU A 3 -40.44 29.89 -19.12
CA LEU A 3 -39.58 29.37 -20.19
C LEU A 3 -38.12 29.90 -20.13
N VAL A 4 -37.91 31.10 -19.59
CA VAL A 4 -36.58 31.73 -19.50
C VAL A 4 -35.78 31.19 -18.31
N SER A 5 -36.45 30.84 -17.21
CA SER A 5 -35.79 30.17 -16.07
C SER A 5 -35.26 28.80 -16.49
N ARG A 6 -36.12 27.99 -17.12
CA ARG A 6 -35.79 26.62 -17.51
C ARG A 6 -34.63 26.54 -18.50
N ALA A 7 -34.61 27.41 -19.52
CA ALA A 7 -33.50 27.44 -20.48
C ALA A 7 -32.18 27.90 -19.84
N ARG A 8 -32.24 28.79 -18.83
CA ARG A 8 -31.05 29.24 -18.09
C ARG A 8 -30.52 28.17 -17.13
N ASP A 9 -31.41 27.42 -16.50
CA ASP A 9 -31.07 26.30 -15.63
C ASP A 9 -30.47 25.14 -16.46
N GLU A 10 -31.03 24.83 -17.64
CA GLU A 10 -30.49 23.85 -18.58
C GLU A 10 -29.08 24.23 -19.08
N LEU A 11 -28.86 25.48 -19.49
CA LEU A 11 -27.54 25.98 -19.90
C LEU A 11 -26.51 25.97 -18.75
N SER A 12 -26.95 26.20 -17.52
CA SER A 12 -26.09 26.13 -16.33
C SER A 12 -25.68 24.69 -16.01
N ASN A 13 -26.60 23.74 -16.20
CA ASN A 13 -26.34 22.31 -15.97
C ASN A 13 -25.43 21.72 -17.05
N ASP A 14 -25.63 22.09 -18.31
CA ASP A 14 -24.75 21.70 -19.43
C ASP A 14 -23.30 22.18 -19.22
N ALA A 15 -23.13 23.41 -18.73
CA ALA A 15 -21.81 23.94 -18.39
C ALA A 15 -21.16 23.15 -17.24
N ALA A 16 -21.92 22.79 -16.21
CA ALA A 16 -21.42 22.00 -15.07
C ALA A 16 -21.05 20.55 -15.48
N LEU A 17 -21.85 19.93 -16.34
CA LEU A 17 -21.58 18.61 -16.91
C LEU A 17 -20.31 18.64 -17.78
N LEU A 18 -20.22 19.60 -18.68
CA LEU A 18 -19.04 19.82 -19.53
C LEU A 18 -17.77 20.01 -18.69
N LEU A 19 -17.87 20.79 -17.61
CA LEU A 19 -16.76 21.04 -16.70
C LEU A 19 -16.22 19.75 -16.07
N CYS A 20 -17.07 18.76 -15.78
CA CYS A 20 -16.63 17.46 -15.25
C CYS A 20 -15.68 16.74 -16.23
N PHE A 21 -16.02 16.72 -17.53
CA PHE A 21 -15.19 16.11 -18.57
C PHE A 21 -13.86 16.86 -18.73
N GLN A 22 -13.90 18.20 -18.73
CA GLN A 22 -12.70 19.04 -18.87
C GLN A 22 -11.73 18.87 -17.70
N VAL A 23 -12.25 18.86 -16.48
CA VAL A 23 -11.46 18.77 -15.25
C VAL A 23 -10.80 17.40 -15.07
N LEU A 24 -11.49 16.33 -15.46
CA LEU A 24 -10.95 14.97 -15.40
C LEU A 24 -10.17 14.58 -16.66
N ASP A 25 -10.13 15.44 -17.68
CA ASP A 25 -9.49 15.16 -18.97
C ASP A 25 -9.89 13.78 -19.53
N SER A 26 -11.20 13.51 -19.54
CA SER A 26 -11.77 12.24 -19.98
C SER A 26 -12.86 12.48 -21.01
N SER A 27 -12.95 11.61 -22.01
CA SER A 27 -14.04 11.60 -23.00
C SER A 27 -15.27 10.83 -22.53
N ALA A 28 -15.12 10.00 -21.49
CA ALA A 28 -16.17 9.14 -20.96
C ALA A 28 -16.17 9.15 -19.43
N LEU A 29 -17.33 9.37 -18.82
CA LEU A 29 -17.50 9.41 -17.37
C LEU A 29 -18.73 8.60 -16.92
N PRO A 30 -18.67 7.92 -15.75
CA PRO A 30 -19.82 7.29 -15.15
C PRO A 30 -20.90 8.30 -14.78
N ALA A 31 -22.17 7.88 -14.86
CA ALA A 31 -23.31 8.70 -14.45
C ALA A 31 -23.16 9.28 -13.05
N ARG A 32 -22.72 8.47 -12.07
CA ARG A 32 -22.49 8.93 -10.69
C ARG A 32 -21.49 10.07 -10.62
N THR A 33 -20.38 9.99 -11.35
CA THR A 33 -19.34 11.01 -11.38
C THR A 33 -19.89 12.34 -11.89
N LEU A 34 -20.72 12.30 -12.94
CA LEU A 34 -21.37 13.49 -13.48
C LEU A 34 -22.41 14.07 -12.51
N THR A 35 -23.28 13.24 -11.93
CA THR A 35 -24.27 13.66 -10.93
C THR A 35 -23.60 14.38 -9.76
N VAL A 36 -22.53 13.80 -9.20
CA VAL A 36 -21.80 14.39 -8.08
C VAL A 36 -21.03 15.65 -8.49
N GLY A 37 -20.29 15.60 -9.60
CA GLY A 37 -19.48 16.72 -10.05
C GLY A 37 -20.33 17.96 -10.38
N ALA A 38 -21.38 17.77 -11.17
CA ALA A 38 -22.32 18.82 -11.56
C ALA A 38 -23.34 19.18 -10.46
N ASN A 39 -23.38 18.42 -9.35
CA ASN A 39 -24.31 18.62 -8.24
C ASN A 39 -25.77 18.61 -8.70
N LEU A 40 -26.11 17.55 -9.42
CA LEU A 40 -27.46 17.28 -9.92
C LEU A 40 -28.18 16.35 -8.96
N GLU A 41 -29.51 16.45 -8.94
CA GLU A 41 -30.35 15.44 -8.31
C GLU A 41 -30.25 14.11 -9.09
N PRO A 42 -30.39 12.94 -8.43
CA PRO A 42 -30.22 11.64 -9.07
C PRO A 42 -31.06 11.44 -10.35
N ASP A 43 -32.27 11.99 -10.36
CA ASP A 43 -33.24 11.83 -11.46
C ASP A 43 -33.03 12.85 -12.60
N GLU A 44 -32.25 13.92 -12.39
CA GLU A 44 -32.03 14.96 -13.41
C GLU A 44 -31.18 14.44 -14.57
N LEU A 45 -30.18 13.60 -14.29
CA LEU A 45 -29.33 13.02 -15.33
C LEU A 45 -30.14 12.14 -16.30
N ASP A 46 -31.28 11.63 -15.86
CA ASP A 46 -32.16 10.82 -16.68
C ASP A 46 -32.88 11.64 -17.76
N HIS A 47 -33.10 12.93 -17.51
CA HIS A 47 -33.74 13.86 -18.45
C HIS A 47 -32.81 14.24 -19.62
N PHE A 48 -31.49 14.24 -19.39
CA PHE A 48 -30.47 14.43 -20.43
C PHE A 48 -30.32 13.19 -21.33
N ARG A 49 -31.01 12.07 -21.05
CA ARG A 49 -30.94 10.81 -21.82
C ARG A 49 -31.72 10.82 -23.14
N THR A 50 -32.45 11.89 -23.45
CA THR A 50 -33.25 12.00 -24.69
C THR A 50 -32.53 12.91 -25.70
N PRO A 51 -32.16 12.41 -26.90
CA PRO A 51 -31.40 13.20 -27.86
C PRO A 51 -32.25 14.35 -28.41
N SER A 52 -31.94 15.57 -27.98
CA SER A 52 -32.49 16.81 -28.53
C SER A 52 -31.77 17.16 -29.83
N ARG A 53 -32.16 16.50 -30.93
CA ARG A 53 -31.74 16.78 -32.33
C ARG A 53 -30.22 16.65 -32.66
N PRO A 54 -29.87 16.27 -33.91
CA PRO A 54 -28.50 15.93 -34.31
C PRO A 54 -27.53 17.12 -34.52
N THR A 55 -27.85 18.34 -34.05
CA THR A 55 -27.06 19.56 -34.35
C THR A 55 -26.60 20.35 -33.13
N THR A 56 -26.81 19.86 -31.91
CA THR A 56 -26.53 20.61 -30.67
C THR A 56 -25.53 19.86 -29.81
N SER A 57 -24.50 20.56 -29.34
CA SER A 57 -23.51 20.02 -28.40
C SER A 57 -24.20 19.52 -27.13
N GLY A 58 -23.81 18.36 -26.60
CA GLY A 58 -24.43 17.83 -25.39
C GLY A 58 -24.02 16.41 -25.01
N LEU A 59 -24.67 15.88 -23.97
CA LEU A 59 -24.41 14.58 -23.39
C LEU A 59 -24.88 13.43 -24.31
N VAL A 60 -24.04 12.42 -24.47
CA VAL A 60 -24.32 11.23 -25.31
C VAL A 60 -24.04 9.96 -24.52
N ARG A 61 -24.84 8.92 -24.74
CA ARG A 61 -24.61 7.60 -24.12
C ARG A 61 -23.57 6.80 -24.93
N LEU A 62 -22.59 6.28 -24.22
CA LEU A 62 -21.59 5.35 -24.75
C LEU A 62 -21.92 3.93 -24.31
N ASP A 63 -21.15 2.96 -24.79
CA ASP A 63 -21.24 1.58 -24.34
C ASP A 63 -20.83 1.45 -22.85
N ASP A 64 -21.17 0.31 -22.24
CA ASP A 64 -20.82 -0.03 -20.84
C ASP A 64 -21.36 0.90 -19.74
N GLY A 65 -22.39 1.70 -20.07
CA GLY A 65 -23.05 2.58 -19.09
C GLY A 65 -22.31 3.89 -18.82
N LEU A 66 -21.31 4.22 -19.65
CA LEU A 66 -20.61 5.50 -19.61
C LEU A 66 -21.35 6.57 -20.42
N LEU A 67 -21.08 7.82 -20.09
CA LEU A 67 -21.60 9.00 -20.78
C LEU A 67 -20.44 9.80 -21.34
N GLY A 68 -20.59 10.30 -22.57
CA GLY A 68 -19.65 11.17 -23.24
C GLY A 68 -20.27 12.53 -23.58
N TRP A 69 -19.47 13.40 -24.18
CA TRP A 69 -19.89 14.72 -24.61
C TRP A 69 -19.59 14.92 -26.10
N SER A 70 -20.55 15.44 -26.87
CA SER A 70 -20.42 15.71 -28.30
C SER A 70 -20.50 17.21 -28.60
N PRO A 71 -19.62 17.79 -29.44
CA PRO A 71 -18.40 17.17 -29.95
C PRO A 71 -17.40 16.91 -28.81
N GLU A 72 -16.45 15.99 -29.02
CA GLU A 72 -15.46 15.65 -28.00
C GLU A 72 -14.73 16.89 -27.47
N THR A 73 -14.54 16.92 -26.16
CA THR A 73 -14.09 18.09 -25.39
C THR A 73 -12.58 18.30 -25.43
N SER A 74 -11.85 17.46 -26.16
CA SER A 74 -10.38 17.38 -26.24
C SER A 74 -9.68 18.64 -26.76
N ALA A 75 -10.43 19.70 -27.10
CA ALA A 75 -9.92 20.98 -27.58
C ALA A 75 -10.27 22.21 -26.72
N LEU A 76 -11.03 22.06 -25.62
CA LEU A 76 -11.44 23.20 -24.80
C LEU A 76 -10.41 23.49 -23.68
N PRO A 77 -9.98 24.76 -23.49
CA PRO A 77 -9.06 25.10 -22.40
C PRO A 77 -9.69 24.79 -21.04
N GLN A 78 -8.96 24.05 -20.20
CA GLN A 78 -9.41 23.66 -18.86
C GLN A 78 -9.42 24.87 -17.92
N PRO A 79 -10.59 25.36 -17.47
CA PRO A 79 -10.63 26.48 -16.54
C PRO A 79 -10.32 25.94 -15.13
N TRP A 80 -9.07 26.09 -14.66
CA TRP A 80 -8.70 25.74 -13.28
C TRP A 80 -9.07 26.85 -12.29
N ASP A 81 -10.35 27.24 -12.32
CA ASP A 81 -10.96 28.24 -11.46
C ASP A 81 -11.60 27.61 -10.20
N GLU A 82 -12.39 28.40 -9.47
CA GLU A 82 -13.10 27.93 -8.26
C GLU A 82 -14.14 26.85 -8.56
N SER A 83 -14.80 26.92 -9.73
CA SER A 83 -15.78 25.93 -10.16
C SER A 83 -15.11 24.58 -10.43
N ALA A 84 -13.98 24.56 -11.15
CA ALA A 84 -13.22 23.31 -11.34
C ALA A 84 -12.76 22.71 -10.03
N ARG A 85 -12.25 23.54 -9.11
CA ARG A 85 -11.83 23.08 -7.78
C ARG A 85 -13.00 22.45 -7.01
N LEU A 86 -14.20 23.03 -7.09
CA LEU A 86 -15.40 22.48 -6.46
C LEU A 86 -15.81 21.14 -7.08
N VAL A 87 -15.78 21.02 -8.41
CA VAL A 87 -16.07 19.76 -9.12
C VAL A 87 -15.11 18.66 -8.69
N VAL A 88 -13.80 18.91 -8.70
CA VAL A 88 -12.80 17.92 -8.24
C VAL A 88 -13.06 17.52 -6.80
N ARG A 89 -13.35 18.48 -5.92
CA ARG A 89 -13.60 18.21 -4.51
C ARG A 89 -14.80 17.28 -4.34
N ARG A 90 -15.92 17.56 -5.00
CA ARG A 90 -17.14 16.74 -4.90
C ARG A 90 -16.89 15.32 -5.40
N ILE A 91 -16.31 15.18 -6.59
CA ILE A 91 -15.99 13.87 -7.17
C ILE A 91 -15.01 13.10 -6.29
N GLY A 92 -13.96 13.79 -5.81
CA GLY A 92 -12.95 13.18 -4.96
C GLY A 92 -13.47 12.75 -3.59
N GLU A 93 -14.34 13.53 -2.96
CA GLU A 93 -14.97 13.16 -1.68
C GLU A 93 -15.92 11.95 -1.84
N ASP A 94 -16.72 11.93 -2.91
CA ASP A 94 -17.57 10.77 -3.23
C ASP A 94 -16.75 9.50 -3.49
N LEU A 95 -15.69 9.63 -4.30
CA LEU A 95 -14.77 8.53 -4.58
C LEU A 95 -14.08 8.05 -3.30
N LEU A 96 -13.63 8.95 -2.43
CA LEU A 96 -12.97 8.62 -1.19
C LEU A 96 -13.88 7.78 -0.28
N THR A 97 -15.13 8.21 -0.09
CA THR A 97 -16.10 7.46 0.73
C THR A 97 -16.39 6.07 0.15
N THR A 98 -16.44 5.94 -1.18
CA THR A 98 -16.62 4.65 -1.85
C THR A 98 -15.37 3.77 -1.72
N LEU A 99 -14.17 4.34 -1.80
CA LEU A 99 -12.94 3.59 -1.61
C LEU A 99 -12.76 3.12 -0.16
N ASP A 100 -13.25 3.87 0.84
CA ASP A 100 -13.23 3.41 2.23
C ASP A 100 -14.08 2.14 2.41
N THR A 101 -15.24 2.04 1.73
CA THR A 101 -16.05 0.81 1.76
C THR A 101 -15.38 -0.34 1.01
N ALA A 102 -14.67 -0.05 -0.09
CA ALA A 102 -13.88 -1.04 -0.81
C ALA A 102 -12.69 -1.55 0.03
N CYS A 103 -11.95 -0.65 0.68
CA CYS A 103 -10.81 -0.98 1.53
C CYS A 103 -11.22 -1.89 2.69
N GLY A 104 -12.37 -1.63 3.32
CA GLY A 104 -12.91 -2.50 4.36
C GLY A 104 -13.28 -3.91 3.90
N ARG A 105 -13.34 -4.16 2.58
CA ARG A 105 -13.77 -5.43 1.99
C ARG A 105 -12.62 -6.23 1.36
N VAL A 106 -11.75 -5.56 0.60
CA VAL A 106 -10.67 -6.21 -0.17
C VAL A 106 -9.29 -5.63 0.10
N GLY A 107 -9.21 -4.53 0.84
CA GLY A 107 -7.97 -3.82 1.09
C GLY A 107 -7.40 -4.03 2.48
N CYS A 108 -6.37 -3.25 2.79
CA CYS A 108 -5.82 -3.12 4.14
C CYS A 108 -6.13 -1.74 4.73
N PRO A 109 -6.20 -1.61 6.07
CA PRO A 109 -6.30 -0.30 6.71
C PRO A 109 -5.14 0.63 6.31
N VAL A 110 -5.46 1.92 6.16
CA VAL A 110 -4.51 2.97 5.79
C VAL A 110 -4.50 4.02 6.88
N GLU A 111 -3.40 4.11 7.62
CA GLU A 111 -3.22 5.07 8.72
C GLU A 111 -2.47 6.33 8.26
N GLY A 112 -2.77 7.48 8.88
CA GLY A 112 -2.07 8.74 8.63
C GLY A 112 -2.53 9.50 7.38
N PHE A 113 -3.69 9.13 6.84
CA PHE A 113 -4.30 9.74 5.65
C PHE A 113 -5.75 10.16 5.91
N ASP A 114 -6.03 10.66 7.11
CA ASP A 114 -7.37 11.11 7.47
C ASP A 114 -7.76 12.35 6.67
N TYR A 115 -9.00 12.36 6.19
CA TYR A 115 -9.57 13.49 5.46
C TYR A 115 -11.02 13.70 5.89
N PRO A 116 -11.38 14.90 6.39
CA PRO A 116 -12.75 15.20 6.79
C PRO A 116 -13.61 15.47 5.55
N ALA A 117 -14.18 14.41 4.97
CA ALA A 117 -15.11 14.54 3.84
C ALA A 117 -16.36 15.32 4.24
N GLY A 118 -16.89 16.13 3.32
CA GLY A 118 -18.17 16.79 3.50
C GLY A 118 -19.33 15.79 3.49
N THR A 119 -20.55 16.30 3.67
CA THR A 119 -21.76 15.49 3.51
C THR A 119 -21.85 14.99 2.08
N PRO A 120 -21.87 13.66 1.85
CA PRO A 120 -21.92 13.13 0.50
C PRO A 120 -23.29 13.42 -0.14
N LEU A 121 -23.28 13.82 -1.41
CA LEU A 121 -24.52 14.08 -2.17
C LEU A 121 -25.32 12.80 -2.38
N LEU A 122 -24.62 11.69 -2.65
CA LEU A 122 -25.20 10.38 -2.87
C LEU A 122 -24.77 9.43 -1.75
N PRO A 123 -25.60 8.44 -1.37
CA PRO A 123 -25.19 7.44 -0.39
C PRO A 123 -23.92 6.71 -0.88
N PRO A 124 -22.95 6.42 0.02
CA PRO A 124 -21.76 5.68 -0.35
C PRO A 124 -22.11 4.30 -0.90
N LEU A 125 -21.42 3.87 -1.97
CA LEU A 125 -21.61 2.55 -2.52
C LEU A 125 -21.17 1.48 -1.51
N ARG A 126 -22.00 0.44 -1.36
CA ARG A 126 -21.74 -0.71 -0.50
C ARG A 126 -21.63 -1.96 -1.37
N PHE A 127 -20.59 -2.74 -1.14
CA PHE A 127 -20.33 -3.96 -1.91
C PHE A 127 -20.76 -5.20 -1.12
N SER A 128 -21.47 -6.13 -1.77
CA SER A 128 -21.92 -7.40 -1.18
C SER A 128 -20.77 -8.37 -0.93
N ASP A 129 -19.80 -8.42 -1.84
CA ASP A 129 -18.71 -9.39 -1.87
C ASP A 129 -17.44 -8.83 -2.52
N ALA A 130 -16.33 -9.54 -2.34
CA ALA A 130 -15.02 -9.14 -2.86
C ALA A 130 -14.96 -9.12 -4.40
N PRO A 131 -15.49 -10.11 -5.15
CA PRO A 131 -15.55 -10.06 -6.62
C PRO A 131 -16.26 -8.82 -7.17
N GLN A 132 -17.39 -8.42 -6.57
CA GLN A 132 -18.11 -7.21 -6.95
C GLN A 132 -17.25 -5.96 -6.73
N THR A 133 -16.57 -5.86 -5.59
CA THR A 133 -15.66 -4.75 -5.29
C THR A 133 -14.54 -4.66 -6.32
N VAL A 134 -13.87 -5.77 -6.63
CA VAL A 134 -12.77 -5.81 -7.61
C VAL A 134 -13.26 -5.45 -9.01
N SER A 135 -14.43 -5.95 -9.42
CA SER A 135 -15.05 -5.60 -10.70
C SER A 135 -15.31 -4.10 -10.82
N TRP A 136 -15.90 -3.50 -9.78
CA TRP A 136 -16.15 -2.05 -9.74
C TRP A 136 -14.85 -1.25 -9.80
N LEU A 137 -13.83 -1.65 -9.02
CA LEU A 137 -12.52 -0.99 -9.02
C LEU A 137 -11.91 -0.97 -10.41
N ARG A 138 -11.92 -2.11 -11.13
CA ARG A 138 -11.40 -2.21 -12.50
C ARG A 138 -12.09 -1.25 -13.45
N GLN A 139 -13.42 -1.19 -13.38
CA GLN A 139 -14.23 -0.28 -14.21
C GLN A 139 -13.94 1.20 -13.92
N HIS A 140 -13.48 1.54 -12.72
CA HIS A 140 -13.27 2.92 -12.28
C HIS A 140 -11.80 3.34 -12.15
N LEU A 141 -10.83 2.52 -12.61
CA LEU A 141 -9.40 2.84 -12.52
C LEU A 141 -9.04 4.15 -13.22
N SER A 142 -9.59 4.38 -14.42
CA SER A 142 -9.32 5.57 -15.23
C SER A 142 -9.80 6.84 -14.51
N VAL A 143 -11.07 6.87 -14.12
CA VAL A 143 -11.69 8.00 -13.39
C VAL A 143 -11.01 8.24 -12.05
N SER A 144 -10.62 7.17 -11.34
CA SER A 144 -9.93 7.30 -10.07
C SER A 144 -8.57 8.00 -10.22
N LEU A 145 -7.76 7.58 -11.18
CA LEU A 145 -6.46 8.20 -11.45
C LEU A 145 -6.62 9.64 -11.97
N ALA A 146 -7.59 9.88 -12.86
CA ALA A 146 -7.94 11.22 -13.33
C ALA A 146 -8.30 12.15 -12.17
N THR A 147 -9.10 11.66 -11.20
CA THR A 147 -9.49 12.43 -10.01
C THR A 147 -8.29 12.75 -9.12
N VAL A 148 -7.34 11.83 -8.95
CA VAL A 148 -6.07 12.10 -8.22
C VAL A 148 -5.26 13.18 -8.93
N ARG A 149 -5.08 13.09 -10.25
CA ARG A 149 -4.38 14.10 -11.06
C ARG A 149 -5.05 15.47 -10.97
N ALA A 150 -6.36 15.51 -11.14
CA ALA A 150 -7.16 16.73 -11.05
C ALA A 150 -7.08 17.37 -9.65
N GLY A 151 -7.06 16.56 -8.58
CA GLY A 151 -6.81 17.02 -7.22
C GLY A 151 -5.45 17.71 -7.06
N GLY A 152 -4.43 17.16 -7.71
CA GLY A 152 -3.12 17.78 -7.84
C GLY A 152 -3.19 19.15 -8.53
N THR A 153 -3.86 19.28 -9.66
CA THR A 153 -3.96 20.58 -10.35
C THR A 153 -4.80 21.60 -9.57
N ALA A 154 -5.90 21.15 -8.95
CA ALA A 154 -6.79 21.96 -8.11
C ALA A 154 -6.22 22.34 -6.73
N ARG A 155 -5.00 21.92 -6.40
CA ARG A 155 -4.34 22.16 -5.10
C ARG A 155 -5.07 21.56 -3.90
N LEU A 156 -5.82 20.47 -4.10
CA LEU A 156 -6.54 19.75 -3.04
C LEU A 156 -5.64 18.68 -2.39
N ARG A 157 -4.48 19.10 -1.87
CA ARG A 157 -3.36 18.23 -1.46
C ARG A 157 -3.77 17.08 -0.55
N SER A 158 -4.48 17.35 0.55
CA SER A 158 -4.88 16.32 1.52
C SER A 158 -5.90 15.34 0.96
N LEU A 159 -6.82 15.79 0.10
CA LEU A 159 -7.77 14.91 -0.58
C LEU A 159 -7.03 13.99 -1.55
N THR A 160 -6.09 14.56 -2.32
CA THR A 160 -5.29 13.81 -3.29
C THR A 160 -4.42 12.74 -2.64
N THR A 161 -3.75 13.06 -1.53
CA THR A 161 -2.93 12.08 -0.80
C THR A 161 -3.81 11.00 -0.14
N ALA A 162 -4.97 11.36 0.41
CA ALA A 162 -5.92 10.40 0.96
C ALA A 162 -6.45 9.44 -0.11
N LEU A 163 -6.91 9.96 -1.26
CA LEU A 163 -7.37 9.16 -2.39
C LEU A 163 -6.29 8.20 -2.90
N ALA A 164 -5.08 8.70 -3.13
CA ALA A 164 -3.98 7.87 -3.60
C ALA A 164 -3.67 6.72 -2.62
N ALA A 165 -3.71 7.00 -1.32
CA ALA A 165 -3.46 5.99 -0.29
C ALA A 165 -4.56 4.91 -0.25
N ARG A 166 -5.85 5.30 -0.38
CA ARG A 166 -6.96 4.35 -0.49
C ARG A 166 -6.86 3.50 -1.75
N LEU A 167 -6.50 4.09 -2.88
CA LEU A 167 -6.28 3.35 -4.12
C LEU A 167 -5.18 2.31 -3.94
N TRP A 168 -4.02 2.66 -3.39
CA TRP A 168 -2.97 1.66 -3.12
C TRP A 168 -3.40 0.52 -2.19
N ALA A 169 -4.37 0.77 -1.30
CA ALA A 169 -4.82 -0.22 -0.34
C ALA A 169 -5.79 -1.24 -0.91
N CYS A 170 -6.56 -0.89 -1.95
CA CYS A 170 -7.58 -1.77 -2.53
C CYS A 170 -7.40 -2.05 -4.03
N VAL A 171 -6.41 -1.43 -4.70
CA VAL A 171 -6.18 -1.61 -6.13
C VAL A 171 -6.02 -3.10 -6.49
N PRO A 172 -6.69 -3.58 -7.57
CA PRO A 172 -6.52 -4.94 -8.05
C PRO A 172 -5.06 -5.28 -8.41
N THR A 173 -4.72 -6.56 -8.43
CA THR A 173 -3.35 -7.02 -8.73
C THR A 173 -3.03 -7.03 -10.23
N ASP A 174 -4.04 -6.94 -11.10
CA ASP A 174 -3.90 -7.01 -12.56
C ASP A 174 -3.86 -5.64 -13.23
N VAL A 175 -3.45 -4.60 -12.49
CA VAL A 175 -3.43 -3.23 -13.00
C VAL A 175 -2.17 -2.95 -13.85
N PRO A 176 -2.30 -2.25 -14.99
CA PRO A 176 -1.16 -1.91 -15.83
C PRO A 176 -0.08 -1.12 -15.07
N ARG A 177 1.19 -1.48 -15.30
CA ARG A 177 2.33 -0.82 -14.64
C ARG A 177 2.35 0.69 -14.81
N HIS A 178 1.99 1.21 -15.99
CA HIS A 178 1.96 2.65 -16.23
C HIS A 178 0.95 3.37 -15.33
N TRP A 179 -0.23 2.78 -15.12
CA TRP A 179 -1.24 3.32 -14.21
C TRP A 179 -0.72 3.38 -12.77
N ALA A 180 -0.03 2.33 -12.31
CA ALA A 180 0.56 2.28 -10.98
C ALA A 180 1.66 3.35 -10.80
N MET A 181 2.49 3.55 -11.83
CA MET A 181 3.50 4.62 -11.85
C MET A 181 2.86 6.01 -11.79
N ASP A 182 1.80 6.23 -12.57
CA ASP A 182 1.07 7.49 -12.61
C ASP A 182 0.40 7.81 -11.27
N LEU A 183 -0.16 6.81 -10.60
CA LEU A 183 -0.71 6.96 -9.25
C LEU A 183 0.39 7.32 -8.24
N ALA A 184 1.54 6.65 -8.30
CA ALA A 184 2.68 6.94 -7.45
C ALA A 184 3.17 8.38 -7.66
N GLU A 185 3.31 8.82 -8.91
CA GLU A 185 3.73 10.18 -9.23
C GLU A 185 2.72 11.23 -8.74
N ALA A 186 1.45 11.09 -9.11
CA ALA A 186 0.43 12.08 -8.77
C ALA A 186 0.24 12.21 -7.25
N GLY A 187 0.18 11.09 -6.53
CA GLY A 187 0.07 11.08 -5.08
C GLY A 187 1.29 11.67 -4.37
N THR A 188 2.50 11.26 -4.76
CA THR A 188 3.73 11.77 -4.13
C THR A 188 3.99 13.24 -4.47
N ARG A 189 3.65 13.70 -5.68
CA ARG A 189 3.68 15.12 -6.06
C ARG A 189 2.75 15.94 -5.17
N ALA A 190 1.53 15.48 -4.95
CA ALA A 190 0.59 16.18 -4.07
C ALA A 190 1.10 16.28 -2.63
N ALA A 191 1.74 15.23 -2.11
CA ALA A 191 2.36 15.27 -0.78
C ALA A 191 3.52 16.27 -0.71
N ILE A 192 4.39 16.32 -1.73
CA ILE A 192 5.50 17.29 -1.83
C ILE A 192 4.96 18.72 -1.88
N ASP A 193 4.03 18.99 -2.79
CA ASP A 193 3.46 20.33 -2.98
C ASP A 193 2.67 20.80 -1.75
N GLY A 194 2.08 19.85 -1.01
CA GLY A 194 1.40 20.10 0.26
C GLY A 194 2.32 20.20 1.47
N ARG A 195 3.64 20.00 1.30
CA ARG A 195 4.62 19.89 2.40
C ARG A 195 4.19 18.88 3.47
N GLN A 196 3.73 17.72 3.03
CA GLN A 196 3.24 16.61 3.87
C GLN A 196 4.25 15.44 3.84
N PRO A 197 5.39 15.54 4.56
CA PRO A 197 6.45 14.53 4.46
C PRO A 197 6.02 13.15 5.01
N HIS A 198 5.19 13.10 6.05
CA HIS A 198 4.62 11.84 6.55
C HIS A 198 3.72 11.16 5.50
N ALA A 199 2.87 11.94 4.82
CA ALA A 199 2.04 11.42 3.72
C ALA A 199 2.90 10.95 2.54
N LEU A 200 3.97 11.69 2.20
CA LEU A 200 4.92 11.30 1.16
C LEU A 200 5.56 9.95 1.47
N ALA A 201 6.09 9.77 2.68
CA ALA A 201 6.67 8.50 3.10
C ALA A 201 5.64 7.37 3.13
N GLY A 202 4.43 7.64 3.63
CA GLY A 202 3.33 6.67 3.62
C GLY A 202 2.94 6.21 2.20
N LEU A 203 2.87 7.12 1.23
CA LEU A 203 2.57 6.78 -0.17
C LEU A 203 3.71 6.00 -0.83
N LEU A 204 4.97 6.36 -0.54
CA LEU A 204 6.14 5.62 -1.02
C LEU A 204 6.16 4.19 -0.45
N ARG A 205 5.80 4.02 0.82
CA ARG A 205 5.65 2.69 1.45
C ARG A 205 4.58 1.85 0.77
N LEU A 206 3.39 2.42 0.56
CA LEU A 206 2.25 1.73 -0.04
C LEU A 206 2.56 1.29 -1.48
N SER A 207 3.12 2.19 -2.28
CA SER A 207 3.54 1.91 -3.65
C SER A 207 4.71 0.90 -3.71
N ALA A 208 5.72 1.02 -2.84
CA ALA A 208 6.83 0.06 -2.79
C ALA A 208 6.34 -1.37 -2.49
N ARG A 209 5.41 -1.51 -1.54
CA ARG A 209 4.78 -2.80 -1.21
C ARG A 209 4.06 -3.37 -2.43
N TRP A 210 3.26 -2.55 -3.12
CA TRP A 210 2.55 -2.99 -4.32
C TRP A 210 3.53 -3.45 -5.41
N PHE A 211 4.55 -2.66 -5.75
CA PHE A 211 5.51 -3.07 -6.79
C PHE A 211 6.26 -4.36 -6.42
N ALA A 212 6.61 -4.56 -5.14
CA ALA A 212 7.26 -5.78 -4.68
C ALA A 212 6.37 -7.01 -4.85
N THR A 213 5.08 -6.94 -4.49
CA THR A 213 4.15 -8.08 -4.66
C THR A 213 3.91 -8.44 -6.13
N HIS A 214 4.20 -7.52 -7.05
CA HIS A 214 4.10 -7.74 -8.51
C HIS A 214 5.45 -8.05 -9.16
N GLY A 215 6.50 -8.29 -8.36
CA GLY A 215 7.84 -8.66 -8.84
C GLY A 215 8.67 -7.52 -9.42
N ASP A 216 8.18 -6.27 -9.41
CA ASP A 216 8.95 -5.09 -9.83
C ASP A 216 9.80 -4.58 -8.65
N PHE A 217 10.81 -5.38 -8.29
CA PHE A 217 11.72 -5.08 -7.19
C PHE A 217 12.57 -3.82 -7.42
N VAL A 218 12.78 -3.43 -8.68
CA VAL A 218 13.55 -2.22 -9.03
C VAL A 218 12.77 -0.97 -8.60
N THR A 219 11.50 -0.91 -8.95
CA THR A 219 10.63 0.23 -8.59
C THR A 219 10.34 0.24 -7.09
N ALA A 220 10.11 -0.93 -6.50
CA ALA A 220 9.94 -1.06 -5.05
C ALA A 220 11.17 -0.55 -4.27
N GLU A 221 12.38 -0.90 -4.72
CA GLU A 221 13.62 -0.39 -4.12
C GLU A 221 13.73 1.13 -4.26
N ALA A 222 13.47 1.67 -5.44
CA ALA A 222 13.53 3.12 -5.67
C ALA A 222 12.58 3.88 -4.73
N HIS A 223 11.36 3.37 -4.52
CA HIS A 223 10.40 3.95 -3.59
C HIS A 223 10.83 3.79 -2.13
N GLY A 224 11.34 2.62 -1.73
CA GLY A 224 11.85 2.39 -0.37
C GLY A 224 13.09 3.22 -0.03
N VAL A 225 13.97 3.52 -1.00
CA VAL A 225 15.10 4.44 -0.81
C VAL A 225 14.59 5.87 -0.61
N ARG A 226 13.61 6.31 -1.41
CA ARG A 226 12.98 7.64 -1.24
C ARG A 226 12.27 7.75 0.12
N GLU A 227 11.52 6.73 0.54
CA GLU A 227 10.88 6.67 1.87
C GLU A 227 11.92 6.84 2.97
N TRP A 228 13.03 6.11 2.89
CA TRP A 228 14.12 6.20 3.88
C TRP A 228 14.74 7.60 3.96
N MET A 229 14.91 8.28 2.82
CA MET A 229 15.44 9.64 2.79
C MET A 229 14.50 10.62 3.50
N VAL A 230 13.18 10.49 3.28
CA VAL A 230 12.19 11.33 3.96
C VAL A 230 12.28 11.15 5.49
N TRP A 231 12.31 9.91 5.98
CA TRP A 231 12.43 9.67 7.42
C TRP A 231 13.76 10.15 7.99
N LYS A 232 14.84 10.03 7.24
CA LYS A 232 16.13 10.59 7.63
C LYS A 232 16.10 12.11 7.73
N GLU A 233 15.47 12.81 6.79
CA GLU A 233 15.32 14.27 6.85
C GLU A 233 14.47 14.70 8.07
N LEU A 234 13.43 13.93 8.38
CA LEU A 234 12.60 14.13 9.57
C LEU A 234 13.27 13.72 10.89
N GLN A 235 14.45 13.07 10.84
CA GLN A 235 15.10 12.43 11.98
C GLN A 235 14.18 11.42 12.72
N ASP A 236 13.25 10.81 11.99
CA ASP A 236 12.32 9.81 12.53
C ASP A 236 12.97 8.43 12.54
N ILE A 237 13.48 8.03 13.71
CA ILE A 237 14.15 6.74 13.88
C ILE A 237 13.17 5.57 13.69
N VAL A 238 11.91 5.70 14.11
CA VAL A 238 10.91 4.63 13.99
C VAL A 238 10.60 4.39 12.52
N GLY A 239 10.30 5.45 11.76
CA GLY A 239 10.09 5.38 10.31
C GLY A 239 11.30 4.80 9.56
N MET A 240 12.53 5.17 9.95
CA MET A 240 13.76 4.62 9.38
C MET A 240 13.91 3.12 9.64
N ILE A 241 13.66 2.66 10.86
CA ILE A 241 13.72 1.24 11.26
C ILE A 241 12.71 0.44 10.45
N ASP A 242 11.46 0.89 10.44
CA ASP A 242 10.37 0.24 9.72
C ASP A 242 10.65 0.11 8.22
N THR A 243 11.21 1.16 7.61
CA THR A 243 11.60 1.15 6.20
C THR A 243 12.69 0.11 5.93
N LEU A 244 13.69 -0.01 6.81
CA LEU A 244 14.76 -0.98 6.64
C LEU A 244 14.29 -2.42 6.81
N TRP A 245 13.36 -2.70 7.73
CA TRP A 245 12.74 -4.01 7.88
C TRP A 245 11.98 -4.42 6.61
N ARG A 246 11.15 -3.52 6.07
CA ARG A 246 10.41 -3.77 4.82
C ARG A 246 11.34 -4.02 3.65
N ARG A 247 12.38 -3.20 3.51
CA ARG A 247 13.37 -3.36 2.43
C ARG A 247 14.17 -4.67 2.55
N ALA A 248 14.51 -5.10 3.76
CA ALA A 248 15.17 -6.39 3.99
C ALA A 248 14.30 -7.55 3.48
N LEU A 249 12.99 -7.51 3.76
CA LEU A 249 12.03 -8.51 3.25
C LEU A 249 11.95 -8.49 1.72
N ILE A 250 11.84 -7.30 1.12
CA ILE A 250 11.82 -7.15 -0.35
C ILE A 250 13.10 -7.72 -0.98
N TYR A 251 14.28 -7.47 -0.39
CA TYR A 251 15.53 -8.03 -0.89
C TYR A 251 15.60 -9.54 -0.72
N ARG A 252 15.04 -10.10 0.36
CA ARG A 252 14.94 -11.55 0.56
C ARG A 252 14.11 -12.18 -0.56
N GLU A 253 12.91 -11.65 -0.80
CA GLU A 253 12.00 -12.12 -1.86
C GLU A 253 12.64 -12.00 -3.26
N ALA A 254 13.42 -10.95 -3.49
CA ALA A 254 14.16 -10.74 -4.73
C ALA A 254 15.44 -11.60 -4.87
N GLY A 255 15.77 -12.45 -3.88
CA GLY A 255 17.01 -13.24 -3.87
C GLY A 255 18.29 -12.39 -3.77
N ARG A 256 18.20 -11.18 -3.20
CA ARG A 256 19.30 -10.21 -3.04
C ARG A 256 19.88 -10.25 -1.62
N GLY A 257 20.32 -11.42 -1.17
CA GLY A 257 20.75 -11.65 0.23
C GLY A 257 21.82 -10.69 0.77
N ASN A 258 22.78 -10.25 -0.05
CA ASN A 258 23.77 -9.25 0.40
C ASN A 258 23.14 -7.88 0.73
N ARG A 259 22.13 -7.44 -0.04
CA ARG A 259 21.43 -6.19 0.23
C ARG A 259 20.50 -6.30 1.45
N GLU A 260 19.92 -7.48 1.67
CA GLU A 260 19.20 -7.81 2.91
C GLU A 260 20.12 -7.66 4.13
N LEU A 261 21.34 -8.22 4.07
CA LEU A 261 22.34 -8.09 5.14
C LEU A 261 22.74 -6.63 5.39
N ASP A 262 22.88 -5.81 4.35
CA ASP A 262 23.15 -4.37 4.49
C ASP A 262 22.02 -3.64 5.24
N CYS A 263 20.77 -4.01 4.99
CA CYS A 263 19.63 -3.47 5.74
C CYS A 263 19.73 -3.81 7.22
N TYR A 264 20.05 -5.06 7.57
CA TYR A 264 20.22 -5.47 8.97
C TYR A 264 21.40 -4.79 9.64
N GLN A 265 22.52 -4.58 8.94
CA GLN A 265 23.64 -3.82 9.49
C GLN A 265 23.22 -2.40 9.87
N ARG A 266 22.43 -1.73 9.04
CA ARG A 266 21.90 -0.38 9.33
C ARG A 266 20.89 -0.40 10.48
N LEU A 267 20.04 -1.42 10.57
CA LEU A 267 19.11 -1.61 11.69
C LEU A 267 19.84 -1.76 13.02
N LEU A 268 20.90 -2.56 13.07
CA LEU A 268 21.73 -2.70 14.27
C LEU A 268 22.31 -1.34 14.72
N SER A 269 22.78 -0.52 13.78
CA SER A 269 23.26 0.82 14.09
C SER A 269 22.16 1.72 14.67
N LEU A 270 20.91 1.63 14.16
CA LEU A 270 19.79 2.43 14.68
C LEU A 270 19.35 1.97 16.07
N TYR A 271 19.15 0.68 16.28
CA TYR A 271 18.73 0.17 17.59
C TYR A 271 19.79 0.38 18.68
N ARG A 272 21.08 0.29 18.33
CA ARG A 272 22.16 0.64 19.27
C ARG A 272 22.15 2.11 19.67
N ARG A 273 21.84 3.02 18.73
CA ARG A 273 21.71 4.46 19.02
C ARG A 273 20.55 4.76 19.98
N THR A 274 19.48 3.97 19.94
CA THR A 274 18.33 4.12 20.84
C THR A 274 18.44 3.25 22.10
N ALA A 275 19.57 2.56 22.31
CA ALA A 275 19.76 1.59 23.39
C ALA A 275 18.68 0.49 23.45
N ASP A 276 18.05 0.17 22.32
CA ASP A 276 17.01 -0.86 22.23
C ASP A 276 17.64 -2.24 22.06
N ARG A 277 17.86 -2.91 23.19
CA ARG A 277 18.46 -4.25 23.26
C ARG A 277 17.60 -5.31 22.57
N PHE A 278 16.27 -5.22 22.70
CA PHE A 278 15.35 -6.15 22.05
C PHE A 278 15.46 -6.02 20.53
N GLY A 279 15.43 -4.80 20.02
CA GLY A 279 15.63 -4.49 18.60
C GLY A 279 16.97 -4.99 18.06
N VAL A 280 18.05 -4.87 18.84
CA VAL A 280 19.37 -5.43 18.48
C VAL A 280 19.30 -6.96 18.36
N ALA A 281 18.81 -7.66 19.38
CA ALA A 281 18.75 -9.12 19.39
C ALA A 281 17.85 -9.66 18.26
N ARG A 282 16.69 -9.03 18.03
CA ARG A 282 15.78 -9.37 16.93
C ARG A 282 16.41 -9.16 15.55
N THR A 283 17.20 -8.10 15.40
CA THR A 283 17.93 -7.83 14.16
C THR A 283 19.06 -8.84 13.95
N GLN A 284 19.78 -9.23 15.01
CA GLN A 284 20.81 -10.28 14.94
C GLN A 284 20.20 -11.63 14.56
N LEU A 285 19.04 -11.99 15.10
CA LEU A 285 18.28 -13.18 14.70
C LEU A 285 17.99 -13.16 13.20
N ALA A 286 17.35 -12.10 12.70
CA ALA A 286 16.99 -12.00 11.29
C ALA A 286 18.21 -12.01 10.36
N ARG A 287 19.29 -11.33 10.76
CA ARG A 287 20.57 -11.34 10.04
C ARG A 287 21.21 -12.73 10.04
N GLY A 288 21.16 -13.47 11.15
CA GLY A 288 21.65 -14.84 11.26
C GLY A 288 20.93 -15.77 10.29
N VAL A 289 19.61 -15.68 10.20
CA VAL A 289 18.82 -16.42 9.21
C VAL A 289 19.25 -16.07 7.77
N ALA A 290 19.42 -14.79 7.46
CA ALA A 290 19.89 -14.36 6.14
C ALA A 290 21.32 -14.84 5.83
N LEU A 291 22.21 -14.88 6.83
CA LEU A 291 23.57 -15.41 6.69
C LEU A 291 23.58 -16.91 6.34
N VAL A 292 22.71 -17.71 6.96
CA VAL A 292 22.55 -19.13 6.58
C VAL A 292 22.11 -19.23 5.11
N ALA A 293 21.13 -18.44 4.70
CA ALA A 293 20.60 -18.46 3.33
C ALA A 293 21.65 -18.11 2.26
N VAL A 294 22.65 -17.27 2.59
CA VAL A 294 23.76 -16.95 1.67
C VAL A 294 25.00 -17.84 1.87
N GLY A 295 24.88 -18.96 2.58
CA GLY A 295 25.95 -19.94 2.77
C GLY A 295 27.01 -19.55 3.82
N ARG A 296 26.75 -18.53 4.64
CA ARG A 296 27.67 -18.04 5.69
C ARG A 296 27.28 -18.56 7.08
N ALA A 297 27.09 -19.88 7.19
CA ALA A 297 26.55 -20.51 8.39
C ALA A 297 27.43 -20.33 9.65
N HIS A 298 28.76 -20.28 9.49
CA HIS A 298 29.67 -19.99 10.61
C HIS A 298 29.42 -18.59 11.20
N ASP A 299 29.36 -17.56 10.34
CA ASP A 299 29.05 -16.20 10.78
C ASP A 299 27.65 -16.11 11.41
N ALA A 300 26.69 -16.86 10.86
CA ALA A 300 25.34 -16.93 11.41
C ALA A 300 25.34 -17.48 12.83
N ALA A 301 26.06 -18.58 13.09
CA ALA A 301 26.10 -19.21 14.41
C ALA A 301 26.66 -18.28 15.49
N GLU A 302 27.70 -17.50 15.19
CA GLU A 302 28.25 -16.49 16.12
C GLU A 302 27.20 -15.43 16.47
N GLN A 303 26.55 -14.84 15.45
CA GLN A 303 25.54 -13.79 15.65
C GLN A 303 24.30 -14.31 16.39
N LEU A 304 23.87 -15.54 16.09
CA LEU A 304 22.70 -16.16 16.72
C LEU A 304 22.97 -16.55 18.17
N ARG A 305 24.20 -16.95 18.52
CA ARG A 305 24.59 -17.17 19.92
C ARG A 305 24.53 -15.87 20.72
N GLU A 306 24.99 -14.77 20.14
CA GLU A 306 24.92 -13.45 20.79
C GLU A 306 23.45 -13.06 21.05
N ALA A 307 22.59 -13.18 20.04
CA ALA A 307 21.16 -12.91 20.17
C ALA A 307 20.49 -13.80 21.22
N ALA A 308 20.80 -15.10 21.25
CA ALA A 308 20.26 -16.05 22.23
C ALA A 308 20.62 -15.64 23.66
N ARG A 309 21.88 -15.26 23.91
CA ARG A 309 22.31 -14.77 25.23
C ARG A 309 21.55 -13.53 25.66
N THR A 310 21.29 -12.59 24.75
CA THR A 310 20.51 -11.39 25.09
C THR A 310 19.06 -11.74 25.42
N PHE A 311 18.44 -12.66 24.69
CA PHE A 311 17.07 -13.11 24.99
C PHE A 311 16.97 -13.98 26.26
N GLU A 312 18.03 -14.70 26.62
CA GLU A 312 18.10 -15.51 27.85
C GLU A 312 18.34 -14.67 29.11
N ASN A 313 18.94 -13.49 28.99
CA ASN A 313 19.33 -12.69 30.14
C ASN A 313 18.17 -11.79 30.63
N PRO A 314 17.54 -12.10 31.77
CA PRO A 314 16.43 -11.30 32.30
C PRO A 314 16.86 -9.88 32.72
N ASP A 315 18.14 -9.68 33.05
CA ASP A 315 18.67 -8.34 33.36
C ASP A 315 18.74 -7.47 32.09
N ASP A 316 18.96 -8.10 30.93
CA ASP A 316 18.96 -7.39 29.66
C ASP A 316 17.53 -7.17 29.13
N LEU A 317 16.65 -8.15 29.36
CA LEU A 317 15.32 -8.26 28.76
C LEU A 317 14.32 -8.99 29.70
N PRO A 318 13.72 -8.28 30.68
CA PRO A 318 12.91 -8.90 31.74
C PRO A 318 11.55 -9.46 31.28
N GLU A 319 11.00 -8.97 30.15
CA GLU A 319 9.67 -9.33 29.66
C GLU A 319 9.70 -9.90 28.23
N VAL A 320 10.76 -10.61 27.85
CA VAL A 320 10.84 -11.18 26.50
C VAL A 320 10.05 -12.47 26.38
N PRO A 321 9.16 -12.58 25.39
CA PRO A 321 8.45 -13.82 25.16
C PRO A 321 9.44 -14.91 24.72
N HIS A 322 9.37 -16.07 25.40
CA HIS A 322 10.20 -17.25 25.12
C HIS A 322 10.17 -17.70 23.65
N ILE A 323 9.17 -17.26 22.88
CA ILE A 323 9.08 -17.46 21.43
C ILE A 323 10.31 -16.92 20.68
N GLU A 324 10.86 -15.76 21.04
CA GLU A 324 12.00 -15.19 20.30
C GLU A 324 13.29 -15.96 20.59
N LEU A 325 13.48 -16.40 21.84
CA LEU A 325 14.55 -17.31 22.19
C LEU A 325 14.40 -18.65 21.45
N ALA A 326 13.20 -19.24 21.43
CA ALA A 326 12.95 -20.49 20.72
C ALA A 326 13.26 -20.38 19.21
N ARG A 327 12.83 -19.29 18.56
CA ARG A 327 13.17 -19.00 17.15
C ARG A 327 14.66 -18.83 16.93
N THR A 328 15.36 -18.21 17.90
CA THR A 328 16.81 -18.05 17.84
C THR A 328 17.53 -19.39 17.97
N LEU A 329 17.08 -20.26 18.88
CA LEU A 329 17.60 -21.62 19.02
C LEU A 329 17.31 -22.47 17.78
N GLU A 330 16.13 -22.34 17.16
CA GLU A 330 15.85 -22.99 15.87
C GLU A 330 16.84 -22.53 14.79
N ALA A 331 17.00 -21.21 14.61
CA ALA A 331 17.91 -20.66 13.61
C ALA A 331 19.37 -21.09 13.88
N LEU A 332 19.78 -21.13 15.15
CA LEU A 332 21.11 -21.60 15.56
C LEU A 332 21.29 -23.09 15.27
N GLY A 333 20.26 -23.91 15.50
CA GLY A 333 20.25 -25.32 15.14
C GLY A 333 20.42 -25.52 13.64
N ARG A 334 19.69 -24.76 12.82
CA ARG A 334 19.84 -24.77 11.35
C ARG A 334 21.25 -24.37 10.92
N ALA A 335 21.82 -23.33 11.52
CA ALA A 335 23.20 -22.92 11.25
C ALA A 335 24.21 -24.03 11.56
N PHE A 336 24.09 -24.69 12.72
CA PHE A 336 24.96 -25.83 13.05
C PHE A 336 24.77 -27.05 12.15
N TRP A 337 23.54 -27.30 11.70
CA TRP A 337 23.28 -28.35 10.73
C TRP A 337 24.02 -28.09 9.42
N SER A 338 23.95 -26.85 8.90
CA SER A 338 24.70 -26.45 7.69
C SER A 338 26.22 -26.50 7.85
N ILE A 339 26.74 -26.37 9.07
CA ILE A 339 28.17 -26.54 9.39
C ILE A 339 28.58 -28.03 9.47
N GLY A 340 27.61 -28.95 9.52
CA GLY A 340 27.85 -30.40 9.70
C GLY A 340 27.90 -30.84 11.17
N SER A 341 27.55 -29.97 12.11
CA SER A 341 27.51 -30.29 13.53
C SER A 341 26.09 -30.74 13.96
N THR A 342 25.61 -31.86 13.42
CA THR A 342 24.23 -32.36 13.65
C THR A 342 23.92 -32.55 15.13
N GLY A 343 24.87 -33.04 15.93
CA GLY A 343 24.71 -33.21 17.37
C GLY A 343 24.49 -31.88 18.13
N THR A 344 25.16 -30.79 17.75
CA THR A 344 24.91 -29.47 18.35
C THR A 344 23.59 -28.91 17.86
N ALA A 345 23.26 -29.08 16.57
CA ALA A 345 21.99 -28.67 15.99
C ALA A 345 20.78 -29.27 16.73
N ARG A 346 20.79 -30.59 16.93
CA ARG A 346 19.73 -31.31 17.68
C ARG A 346 19.56 -30.78 19.10
N ARG A 347 20.65 -30.42 19.79
CA ARG A 347 20.56 -29.81 21.12
C ARG A 347 19.85 -28.45 21.09
N GLN A 348 20.11 -27.63 20.06
CA GLN A 348 19.40 -26.36 19.92
C GLN A 348 17.92 -26.57 19.61
N PHE A 349 17.57 -27.51 18.71
CA PHE A 349 16.18 -27.87 18.44
C PHE A 349 15.44 -28.38 19.68
N SER A 350 16.05 -29.28 20.46
CA SER A 350 15.47 -29.73 21.73
C SER A 350 15.32 -28.57 22.73
N GLY A 351 16.25 -27.62 22.73
CA GLY A 351 16.13 -26.37 23.49
C GLY A 351 14.90 -25.56 23.08
N ALA A 352 14.74 -25.29 21.79
CA ALA A 352 13.59 -24.59 21.23
C ALA A 352 12.26 -25.30 21.54
N LEU A 353 12.20 -26.63 21.38
CA LEU A 353 10.97 -27.40 21.62
C LEU A 353 10.50 -27.29 23.07
N ARG A 354 11.42 -27.30 24.04
CA ARG A 354 11.08 -27.15 25.47
C ARG A 354 10.41 -25.80 25.76
N LEU A 355 10.80 -24.75 25.06
CA LEU A 355 10.20 -23.42 25.22
C LEU A 355 8.83 -23.30 24.54
N LEU A 356 8.58 -24.09 23.49
CA LEU A 356 7.37 -23.97 22.65
C LEU A 356 6.23 -24.89 23.05
N VAL A 357 6.49 -25.95 23.81
CA VAL A 357 5.55 -27.07 23.98
C VAL A 357 4.18 -26.64 24.51
N ASP A 358 4.15 -25.62 25.36
CA ASP A 358 2.93 -25.05 25.96
C ASP A 358 2.54 -23.66 25.40
N LEU A 359 3.34 -23.11 24.47
CA LEU A 359 3.16 -21.76 23.93
C LEU A 359 2.65 -21.73 22.49
N ASP A 360 3.17 -22.61 21.63
CA ASP A 360 2.85 -22.63 20.20
C ASP A 360 2.97 -24.06 19.65
N ASN A 361 1.83 -24.69 19.44
CA ASN A 361 1.76 -26.06 18.94
C ASN A 361 2.28 -26.18 17.50
N GLN A 362 2.05 -25.19 16.64
CA GLN A 362 2.50 -25.24 15.25
C GLN A 362 4.03 -25.11 15.18
N ALA A 363 4.61 -24.19 15.94
CA ALA A 363 6.06 -24.09 16.07
C ALA A 363 6.67 -25.36 16.67
N ALA A 364 6.07 -25.89 17.73
CA ALA A 364 6.52 -27.14 18.33
C ALA A 364 6.49 -28.31 17.33
N GLN A 365 5.46 -28.42 16.48
CA GLN A 365 5.38 -29.42 15.41
C GLN A 365 6.49 -29.24 14.37
N ARG A 366 6.77 -28.00 13.94
CA ARG A 366 7.91 -27.72 13.03
C ARG A 366 9.23 -28.18 13.64
N ILE A 367 9.48 -27.89 14.92
CA ILE A 367 10.73 -28.34 15.59
C ILE A 367 10.79 -29.87 15.72
N ARG A 368 9.66 -30.55 15.99
CA ARG A 368 9.62 -32.03 15.99
C ARG A 368 9.99 -32.62 14.62
N ALA A 369 9.54 -32.00 13.53
CA ALA A 369 9.93 -32.41 12.18
C ALA A 369 11.44 -32.24 11.93
N LEU A 370 12.04 -31.14 12.40
CA LEU A 370 13.49 -30.94 12.35
C LEU A 370 14.24 -32.02 13.13
N LEU A 371 13.76 -32.37 14.34
CA LEU A 371 14.34 -33.46 15.14
C LEU A 371 14.16 -34.84 14.52
N ALA A 372 13.12 -35.07 13.73
CA ALA A 372 12.90 -36.35 13.05
C ALA A 372 13.75 -36.49 11.76
N THR A 373 14.34 -35.40 11.26
CA THR A 373 15.13 -35.42 10.02
C THR A 373 16.40 -36.27 10.22
N PRO A 374 16.70 -37.26 9.35
CA PRO A 374 17.94 -38.03 9.43
C PRO A 374 19.19 -37.16 9.22
N ASP A 375 20.31 -37.52 9.85
CA ASP A 375 21.54 -36.70 9.84
C ASP A 375 22.10 -36.44 8.42
N ASP A 376 21.90 -37.37 7.49
CA ASP A 376 22.40 -37.26 6.11
C ASP A 376 21.43 -36.52 5.16
N HIS A 377 20.29 -36.04 5.66
CA HIS A 377 19.27 -35.36 4.86
C HIS A 377 19.31 -33.84 5.06
N PRO A 378 19.00 -33.04 4.02
CA PRO A 378 18.80 -31.61 4.19
C PRO A 378 17.59 -31.36 5.11
N LEU A 379 17.69 -30.33 5.95
CA LEU A 379 16.56 -29.91 6.77
C LEU A 379 15.41 -29.40 5.89
N PRO A 380 14.15 -29.62 6.29
CA PRO A 380 13.00 -29.03 5.62
C PRO A 380 13.06 -27.50 5.66
N ASP A 381 12.65 -26.86 4.56
CA ASP A 381 12.63 -25.41 4.47
C ASP A 381 11.72 -24.80 5.53
N PRO A 382 12.10 -23.65 6.12
CA PRO A 382 11.32 -22.99 7.16
C PRO A 382 9.97 -22.44 6.66
N GLY A 383 9.72 -22.40 5.34
CA GLY A 383 8.51 -21.87 4.72
C GLY A 383 7.51 -22.91 4.20
N GLY A 384 7.73 -24.21 4.43
CA GLY A 384 6.80 -25.27 4.03
C GLY A 384 5.74 -25.53 5.10
N GLY A 385 4.57 -24.89 4.98
CA GLY A 385 3.39 -25.11 5.80
C GLY A 385 2.15 -24.55 5.14
#